data_AF-A0A3N7J3V3-F1
#
_entry.id   AF-A0A3N7J3V3-F1
#
_cell.length_a   1.000
_cell.length_b   1.000
_cell.length_c   1.000
_cell.angle_alpha   90.00
_cell.angle_beta   90.00
_cell.angle_gamma   90.00
#
_symmetry.space_group_name_H-M   'P 1'
#
loop_
_entity.id
_entity.type
_entity.pdbx_description
1 polymer ?
#
loop_
_entity_poly.entity_id
_entity_poly.type
_entity_poly.pdbx_seq_one_letter_code
_entity_poly.pdbx_strand_id
1 'polypeptide(L)'
;MSVRTFFYHKDQLAKVRVLFDHYPNLHAVLDDYTVIKNELNSRYYTTDNDYINYTPPAYADDDFDNTEYHIKKQLIEYAAYWNFPVPGQLDNYLILKINSDLQIEVCYEHGDLYNAYLLAKKMEW
;
A
#
# COMPACT_ATOMS: atom_id res chain seq x y z
N MET A 1 17.16 -1.23 0.85
CA MET A 1 17.20 0.07 1.57
C MET A 1 15.75 0.51 1.78
N SER A 2 15.44 1.41 2.73
CA SER A 2 14.08 1.95 2.83
C SER A 2 14.04 3.47 2.68
N VAL A 3 13.06 3.94 1.91
CA VAL A 3 12.79 5.37 1.71
C VAL A 3 11.56 5.74 2.53
N ARG A 4 11.63 6.86 3.25
CA ARG A 4 10.56 7.35 4.12
C ARG A 4 10.12 8.73 3.65
N THR A 5 8.83 8.90 3.41
CA THR A 5 8.24 10.17 3.01
C THR A 5 7.14 10.53 4.01
N PHE A 6 7.16 11.78 4.46
CA PHE A 6 6.20 12.32 5.42
C PHE A 6 5.43 13.45 4.75
N PHE A 7 4.10 13.45 4.91
CA PHE A 7 3.21 14.45 4.36
C PHE A 7 2.55 15.19 5.51
N TYR A 8 2.55 16.52 5.44
CA TYR A 8 2.03 17.39 6.50
C TYR A 8 0.95 18.33 5.97
N HIS A 9 -0.05 18.59 6.79
CA HIS A 9 -1.05 19.64 6.57
C HIS A 9 -1.14 20.48 7.84
N LYS A 10 -0.93 21.81 7.73
CA LYS A 10 -0.91 22.74 8.88
C LYS A 10 -0.03 22.25 10.03
N ASP A 11 1.19 21.83 9.72
CA ASP A 11 2.18 21.27 10.66
C ASP A 11 1.76 19.98 11.40
N GLN A 12 0.67 19.34 10.96
CA GLN A 12 0.22 18.04 11.47
C GLN A 12 0.53 16.94 10.47
N LEU A 13 0.98 15.78 10.97
CA LEU A 13 1.31 14.62 10.13
C LEU A 13 0.04 14.02 9.53
N ALA A 14 -0.08 14.09 8.21
CA ALA A 14 -1.24 13.61 7.47
C ALA A 14 -1.02 12.20 6.90
N LYS A 15 0.19 11.90 6.42
CA LYS A 15 0.53 10.59 5.86
C LYS A 15 2.00 10.25 6.06
N VAL A 16 2.27 8.97 6.28
CA VAL A 16 3.62 8.39 6.25
C VAL A 16 3.64 7.33 5.17
N ARG A 17 4.66 7.36 4.31
CA ARG A 17 4.92 6.33 3.31
C ARG A 17 6.31 5.77 3.52
N VAL A 18 6.42 4.46 3.64
CA VAL A 18 7.69 3.73 3.70
C VAL A 18 7.75 2.78 2.53
N LEU A 19 8.83 2.87 1.76
CA LEU A 19 9.13 1.98 0.64
C LEU A 19 10.29 1.07 1.01
N PHE A 20 10.14 -0.22 0.75
CA PHE A 20 11.19 -1.23 0.93
C PHE A 20 11.65 -1.71 -0.44
N ASP A 21 12.93 -1.48 -0.72
CA ASP A 21 13.57 -1.98 -1.94
C ASP A 21 13.99 -3.43 -1.76
N HIS A 22 13.39 -4.32 -2.56
CA HIS A 22 13.77 -5.73 -2.66
C HIS A 22 14.19 -6.03 -4.10
N TYR A 23 15.38 -5.55 -4.46
CA TYR A 23 15.97 -5.78 -5.77
C TYR A 23 16.77 -7.10 -5.79
N PRO A 24 16.70 -7.96 -6.83
CA PRO A 24 15.71 -8.08 -7.91
C PRO A 24 14.93 -9.41 -7.82
N ASN A 25 14.42 -9.79 -6.65
CA ASN A 25 13.82 -11.11 -6.46
C ASN A 25 12.34 -10.99 -6.10
N LEU A 26 11.45 -11.26 -7.06
CA LEU A 26 10.00 -11.24 -6.85
C LEU A 26 9.55 -12.21 -5.75
N HIS A 27 10.18 -13.39 -5.59
CA HIS A 27 9.84 -14.29 -4.49
C HIS A 27 10.12 -13.63 -3.13
N ALA A 28 11.26 -12.96 -2.99
CA ALA A 28 11.59 -12.24 -1.76
C ALA A 28 10.58 -11.11 -1.49
N VAL A 29 10.15 -10.38 -2.53
CA VAL A 29 9.10 -9.35 -2.40
C VAL A 29 7.79 -9.95 -1.90
N LEU A 30 7.34 -11.06 -2.48
CA LEU A 30 6.08 -11.73 -2.12
C LEU A 30 6.13 -12.34 -0.70
N ASP A 31 7.26 -12.93 -0.34
CA ASP A 31 7.53 -13.48 0.99
C ASP A 31 7.53 -12.36 2.04
N ASP A 32 8.29 -11.29 1.81
CA ASP A 32 8.36 -10.15 2.73
C ASP A 32 7.01 -9.42 2.83
N TYR A 33 6.26 -9.27 1.73
CA TYR A 33 4.89 -8.75 1.75
C TYR A 33 4.01 -9.60 2.68
N THR A 34 4.10 -10.93 2.55
CA THR A 34 3.32 -11.87 3.36
C THR A 34 3.71 -11.79 4.84
N VAL A 35 5.01 -11.70 5.14
CA VAL A 35 5.53 -11.54 6.50
C VAL A 35 5.02 -10.24 7.13
N ILE A 36 5.18 -9.10 6.44
CA ILE A 36 4.71 -7.80 6.93
C ILE A 36 3.21 -7.81 7.13
N LYS A 37 2.44 -8.35 6.17
CA LYS A 37 0.98 -8.48 6.30
C LYS A 37 0.58 -9.27 7.55
N ASN A 38 1.22 -10.41 7.78
CA ASN A 38 0.96 -11.26 8.94
C ASN A 38 1.33 -10.56 10.25
N GLU A 39 2.45 -9.82 10.27
CA GLU A 39 2.84 -9.03 11.44
C GLU A 39 1.81 -7.93 11.74
N LEU A 40 1.35 -7.20 10.72
CA LEU A 40 0.32 -6.18 10.86
C LEU A 40 -1.00 -6.79 11.37
N ASN A 41 -1.48 -7.87 10.77
CA ASN A 41 -2.67 -8.59 11.22
C ASN A 41 -2.54 -9.10 12.66
N SER A 42 -1.35 -9.51 13.10
CA SER A 42 -1.14 -9.99 14.48
C SER A 42 -1.23 -8.88 15.53
N ARG A 43 -0.92 -7.62 15.15
CA ARG A 43 -0.88 -6.47 16.05
C ARG A 43 -2.16 -5.64 16.02
N TYR A 44 -2.84 -5.62 14.87
CA TYR A 44 -4.05 -4.84 14.64
C TYR A 44 -5.26 -5.78 14.46
N TYR A 45 -6.36 -5.27 13.93
CA TYR A 45 -7.48 -6.11 13.49
C TYR A 45 -7.06 -6.92 12.24
N THR A 46 -7.60 -8.12 12.07
CA THR A 46 -7.52 -8.81 10.78
C THR A 46 -8.24 -7.95 9.74
N THR A 47 -7.59 -7.66 8.61
CA THR A 47 -8.29 -7.01 7.50
C THR A 47 -9.05 -8.03 6.67
N ASP A 48 -10.36 -7.79 6.50
CA ASP A 48 -11.18 -8.50 5.51
C ASP A 48 -10.99 -7.94 4.08
N ASN A 49 -10.22 -6.84 3.94
CA ASN A 49 -9.91 -6.15 2.70
C ASN A 49 -8.47 -6.46 2.22
N ASP A 50 -8.13 -7.75 2.18
CA ASP A 50 -6.91 -8.28 1.55
C ASP A 50 -7.28 -8.83 0.18
N TYR A 51 -6.69 -8.26 -0.87
CA TYR A 51 -6.99 -8.69 -2.23
C TYR A 51 -5.75 -8.83 -3.10
N ILE A 52 -5.84 -9.83 -3.96
CA ILE A 52 -4.99 -9.96 -5.15
C ILE A 52 -5.93 -9.80 -6.34
N ASN A 53 -5.97 -8.60 -6.91
CA ASN A 53 -6.84 -8.32 -8.04
C ASN A 53 -6.10 -8.60 -9.34
N TYR A 54 -6.74 -9.37 -10.22
CA TYR A 54 -6.23 -9.70 -11.55
C TYR A 54 -7.07 -9.00 -12.61
N THR A 55 -6.41 -8.29 -13.51
CA THR A 55 -7.01 -7.63 -14.66
C THR A 55 -6.54 -8.34 -15.94
N PRO A 56 -7.46 -8.82 -16.80
CA PRO A 56 -7.08 -9.44 -18.07
C PRO A 56 -6.09 -8.58 -18.87
N PRO A 57 -5.04 -9.17 -19.45
CA PRO A 57 -4.84 -10.60 -19.68
C PRO A 57 -4.20 -11.38 -18.52
N ALA A 58 -4.06 -10.80 -17.32
CA ALA A 58 -3.50 -11.50 -16.18
C ALA A 58 -4.55 -12.38 -15.46
N TYR A 59 -4.14 -13.57 -15.04
CA TYR A 59 -4.95 -14.54 -14.30
C TYR A 59 -4.16 -15.18 -13.15
N ALA A 60 -4.88 -15.75 -12.19
CA ALA A 60 -4.27 -16.32 -10.97
C ALA A 60 -3.43 -17.57 -11.21
N ASP A 61 -3.60 -18.21 -12.36
CA ASP A 61 -2.89 -19.42 -12.80
C ASP A 61 -1.78 -19.13 -13.83
N ASP A 62 -1.50 -17.86 -14.13
CA ASP A 62 -0.37 -17.47 -14.97
C ASP A 62 0.96 -17.92 -14.34
N ASP A 63 1.96 -18.22 -15.19
CA ASP A 63 3.29 -18.57 -14.71
C ASP A 63 4.02 -17.39 -14.02
N PHE A 64 5.09 -17.72 -13.30
CA PHE A 64 5.83 -16.75 -12.48
C PHE A 64 6.46 -15.62 -13.31
N ASP A 65 6.98 -15.93 -14.50
CA ASP A 65 7.60 -14.95 -15.39
C ASP A 65 6.56 -13.94 -15.92
N ASN A 66 5.32 -14.37 -16.13
CA ASN A 66 4.20 -13.48 -16.43
C ASN A 66 3.76 -12.66 -15.22
N THR A 67 3.87 -13.19 -14.00
CA THR A 67 3.47 -12.48 -12.76
C THR A 67 4.27 -11.20 -12.55
N GLU A 68 5.60 -11.24 -12.67
CA GLU A 68 6.43 -10.03 -12.52
C GLU A 68 6.05 -8.95 -13.54
N TYR A 69 5.90 -9.36 -14.80
CA TYR A 69 5.50 -8.48 -15.88
C TYR A 69 4.11 -7.87 -15.61
N HIS A 70 3.15 -8.66 -15.15
CA HIS A 70 1.80 -8.21 -14.86
C HIS A 70 1.73 -7.25 -13.66
N ILE A 71 2.53 -7.45 -12.60
CA ILE A 71 2.63 -6.49 -11.50
C ILE A 71 3.19 -5.15 -12.00
N LYS A 72 4.28 -5.17 -12.78
CA LYS A 72 4.88 -3.96 -13.38
C LYS A 72 3.90 -3.21 -14.29
N LYS A 73 2.99 -3.93 -14.93
CA LYS A 73 1.91 -3.37 -15.77
C LYS A 73 0.64 -2.99 -15.00
N GLN A 74 0.61 -3.17 -13.68
CA GLN A 74 -0.56 -2.93 -12.82
C GLN A 74 -1.77 -3.79 -13.23
N LEU A 75 -1.51 -4.97 -13.81
CA LEU A 75 -2.52 -5.97 -14.13
C LEU A 75 -2.75 -6.94 -12.97
N ILE A 76 -1.77 -7.06 -12.06
CA ILE A 76 -1.93 -7.73 -10.76
C ILE A 76 -1.67 -6.70 -9.68
N GLU A 77 -2.62 -6.57 -8.75
CA GLU A 77 -2.51 -5.69 -7.59
C GLU A 77 -2.52 -6.52 -6.31
N TYR A 78 -1.43 -6.46 -5.56
CA TYR A 78 -1.35 -6.97 -4.19
C TYR A 78 -1.55 -5.82 -3.24
N ALA A 79 -2.66 -5.81 -2.50
CA ALA A 79 -2.91 -4.78 -1.51
C ALA A 79 -3.76 -5.27 -0.33
N ALA A 80 -3.47 -4.74 0.85
CA ALA A 80 -4.18 -5.00 2.10
C ALA A 80 -4.43 -3.68 2.84
N TYR A 81 -5.63 -3.53 3.39
CA TYR A 81 -6.12 -2.26 3.98
C TYR A 81 -6.67 -2.47 5.37
N TRP A 82 -6.12 -1.79 6.37
CA TRP A 82 -6.70 -1.74 7.71
C TRP A 82 -7.32 -0.37 7.91
N ASN A 83 -8.60 -0.33 8.28
CA ASN A 83 -9.28 0.90 8.66
C ASN A 83 -9.35 1.00 10.19
N PHE A 84 -9.14 2.21 10.70
CA PHE A 84 -9.20 2.52 12.12
C PHE A 84 -10.21 3.64 12.32
N PRO A 85 -11.38 3.33 12.90
CA PRO A 85 -12.38 4.33 13.22
C PRO A 85 -11.80 5.37 14.17
N VAL A 86 -12.02 6.65 13.85
CA VAL A 86 -11.60 7.78 14.69
C VAL A 86 -12.75 8.77 14.86
N PRO A 87 -12.74 9.59 15.93
CA PRO A 87 -13.67 10.73 16.03
C PRO A 87 -13.38 11.73 14.90
N GLY A 88 -14.16 11.65 13.82
CA GLY A 88 -13.92 12.38 12.57
C GLY A 88 -14.93 12.00 11.50
N GLN A 89 -14.75 12.51 10.28
CA GLN A 89 -15.59 12.12 9.13
C GLN A 89 -15.01 10.91 8.38
N LEU A 90 -13.67 10.80 8.37
CA LEU A 90 -12.95 9.77 7.64
C LEU A 90 -12.08 8.93 8.57
N ASP A 91 -12.17 7.61 8.41
CA ASP A 91 -11.31 6.64 9.09
C ASP A 91 -9.83 6.87 8.75
N ASN A 92 -8.95 6.47 9.67
CA ASN A 92 -7.54 6.34 9.37
C ASN A 92 -7.28 5.02 8.66
N TYR A 93 -6.27 4.98 7.80
CA TYR A 93 -5.92 3.78 7.05
C TYR A 93 -4.46 3.41 7.26
N LEU A 94 -4.20 2.12 7.35
CA LEU A 94 -2.91 1.53 7.06
C LEU A 94 -3.06 0.71 5.78
N ILE A 95 -2.14 0.89 4.85
CA ILE A 95 -2.17 0.29 3.52
C ILE A 95 -0.83 -0.40 3.31
N LEU A 96 -0.88 -1.67 2.92
CA LEU A 96 0.29 -2.43 2.47
C LEU A 96 0.04 -2.81 1.02
N LYS A 97 0.99 -2.56 0.11
CA LYS A 97 0.88 -2.97 -1.29
C LYS A 97 2.23 -3.23 -1.95
N ILE A 98 2.21 -3.95 -3.06
CA ILE A 98 3.34 -4.04 -3.98
C ILE A 98 3.10 -3.06 -5.14
N ASN A 99 4.05 -2.17 -5.40
CA ASN A 99 3.92 -1.20 -6.49
C ASN A 99 4.48 -1.73 -7.83
N SER A 100 4.30 -0.96 -8.91
CA SER A 100 4.78 -1.32 -10.26
C SER A 100 6.31 -1.41 -10.39
N ASP A 101 7.06 -0.92 -9.39
CA ASP A 101 8.51 -1.02 -9.34
C ASP A 101 8.98 -2.24 -8.51
N LEU A 102 8.05 -3.13 -8.13
CA LEU A 102 8.27 -4.28 -7.24
C LEU A 102 8.78 -3.91 -5.84
N GLN A 103 8.42 -2.72 -5.36
CA GLN A 103 8.71 -2.31 -4.00
C GLN A 103 7.50 -2.57 -3.12
N ILE A 104 7.76 -2.94 -1.87
CA ILE A 104 6.72 -3.02 -0.84
C ILE A 104 6.50 -1.60 -0.31
N GLU A 105 5.26 -1.13 -0.36
CA GLU A 105 4.84 0.13 0.20
C GLU A 105 3.96 -0.09 1.43
N VAL A 106 4.38 0.47 2.56
CA VAL A 106 3.56 0.60 3.77
C VAL A 106 3.20 2.07 3.95
N CYS A 107 1.91 2.36 4.02
CA CYS A 107 1.40 3.71 4.11
C CYS A 107 0.40 3.84 5.25
N TYR A 108 0.63 4.79 6.15
CA TYR A 108 -0.37 5.23 7.12
C TYR A 108 -0.97 6.56 6.65
N GLU A 109 -2.29 6.67 6.66
CA GLU A 109 -3.04 7.87 6.29
C GLU A 109 -3.97 8.27 7.44
N HIS A 110 -3.85 9.50 7.90
CA HIS A 110 -4.85 10.11 8.77
C HIS A 110 -5.99 10.64 7.89
N GLY A 111 -7.18 10.07 8.00
CA GLY A 111 -8.30 10.28 7.05
C GLY A 111 -8.61 11.75 6.78
N ASP A 112 -9.04 12.46 7.82
CA ASP A 112 -9.44 13.87 7.69
C ASP A 112 -8.27 14.79 7.28
N LEU A 113 -7.08 14.62 7.89
CA LEU A 113 -5.92 15.47 7.60
C LEU A 113 -5.36 15.24 6.20
N TYR A 114 -5.31 13.98 5.74
CA TYR A 114 -4.81 13.65 4.41
C TYR A 114 -5.82 14.08 3.33
N ASN A 115 -7.12 13.95 3.58
CA ASN A 115 -8.12 14.52 2.69
C ASN A 115 -7.99 16.05 2.58
N ALA A 116 -7.80 16.76 3.70
CA ALA A 116 -7.54 18.20 3.69
C ALA A 116 -6.25 18.58 2.94
N TYR A 117 -5.19 17.78 3.08
CA TYR A 117 -3.96 17.92 2.29
C TYR A 117 -4.23 17.80 0.78
N LEU A 118 -4.97 16.77 0.35
CA LEU A 118 -5.29 16.54 -1.06
C LEU A 118 -6.14 17.67 -1.66
N LEU A 119 -7.13 18.16 -0.90
CA LEU A 119 -7.96 19.29 -1.33
C LEU A 119 -7.13 20.56 -1.51
N ALA A 120 -6.25 20.88 -0.55
CA ALA A 120 -5.35 22.03 -0.68
C ALA A 120 -4.45 21.93 -1.92
N LYS A 121 -3.90 20.74 -2.20
CA LYS A 121 -3.06 20.51 -3.38
C LYS A 121 -3.80 20.65 -4.71
N LYS A 122 -5.07 20.25 -4.78
CA LYS A 122 -5.90 20.43 -5.99
C LYS A 122 -6.21 21.88 -6.30
N MET A 123 -6.22 22.77 -5.30
CA MET A 123 -6.45 24.21 -5.50
C MET A 123 -5.20 24.96 -5.94
N GLU A 124 -4.01 24.35 -5.86
CA GLU A 124 -2.74 24.92 -6.32
C GLU A 124 -2.49 24.71 -7.82
N TRP A 125 -3.33 23.91 -8.49
CA TRP A 125 -3.22 23.49 -9.90
C TRP A 125 -4.36 24.07 -10.72
#